data_AF-A0A9E0DCF0-F1
#
_entry.id   AF-A0A9E0DCF0-F1
#
_cell.length_a   1.000
_cell.length_b   1.000
_cell.length_c   1.000
_cell.angle_alpha   90.00
_cell.angle_beta   90.00
_cell.angle_gamma   90.00
#
_symmetry.space_group_name_H-M   'P 1'
#
loop_
_entity.id
_entity.type
_entity.pdbx_description
1 polymer ?
#
loop_
_entity_poly.entity_id
_entity_poly.type
_entity_poly.pdbx_seq_one_letter_code
_entity_poly.pdbx_strand_id
1 'polypeptide(L)'
;MSFPTAPPVLDSAPANRQTSPLAGLYVVITQTEQHAAHLAHLLRDRGATPIFYPCIDFVPPQDIDALDAALQHAVADKFDWLIIPSTPSVDSLAQRMALAGLTGSDLAGLRVA
;
A
#
# COMPACT_ATOMS: atom_id res chain seq x y z
N MET A 1 18.35 -6.36 -8.87
CA MET A 1 17.17 -6.12 -9.75
C MET A 1 17.61 -5.08 -10.78
N SER A 2 17.64 -5.44 -12.07
CA SER A 2 18.03 -4.51 -13.14
C SER A 2 16.83 -3.66 -13.54
N PHE A 3 16.92 -2.36 -13.30
CA PHE A 3 16.02 -1.40 -13.92
C PHE A 3 16.45 -1.18 -15.38
N PRO A 4 15.51 -1.05 -16.33
CA PRO A 4 15.85 -0.60 -17.67
C PRO A 4 16.50 0.79 -17.59
N THR A 5 17.73 0.92 -18.10
CA THR A 5 18.56 2.13 -18.04
C THR A 5 18.18 3.21 -19.07
N ALA A 6 17.18 2.95 -19.91
CA ALA A 6 16.67 3.91 -20.87
C ALA A 6 15.17 4.10 -20.66
N PRO A 7 14.65 5.35 -20.64
CA PRO A 7 13.21 5.56 -20.74
C PRO A 7 12.72 4.90 -22.04
N PRO A 8 11.53 4.26 -22.04
CA PRO A 8 10.96 3.73 -23.26
C PRO A 8 10.88 4.87 -24.28
N VAL A 9 11.39 4.65 -25.49
CA VAL A 9 11.29 5.61 -26.59
C VAL A 9 9.80 5.85 -26.83
N LEU A 10 9.32 7.04 -26.49
CA LEU A 10 7.93 7.46 -26.67
C LEU A 10 7.72 7.74 -28.15
N ASP A 11 7.19 6.76 -28.87
CA ASP A 11 6.79 6.96 -30.25
C ASP A 11 5.62 7.95 -30.30
N SER A 12 5.68 8.93 -31.20
CA SER A 12 4.64 9.96 -31.31
C SER A 12 3.32 9.32 -31.76
N ALA A 13 2.28 9.47 -30.94
CA ALA A 13 1.00 8.76 -31.11
C ALA A 13 0.27 9.09 -32.44
N PRO A 14 -0.32 8.09 -33.13
CA PRO A 14 -1.11 8.31 -34.33
C PRO A 14 -2.43 9.02 -34.03
N ALA A 15 -2.86 9.87 -34.97
CA ALA A 15 -3.92 10.88 -34.81
C ALA A 15 -5.37 10.36 -34.93
N ASN A 16 -5.72 9.19 -34.37
CA ASN A 16 -7.13 8.73 -34.33
C ASN A 16 -7.60 8.38 -32.92
N ARG A 17 -8.26 9.34 -32.27
CA ARG A 17 -8.63 9.35 -30.83
C ARG A 17 -10.03 8.80 -30.53
N GLN A 18 -10.62 7.98 -31.39
CA GLN A 18 -12.07 7.69 -31.33
C GLN A 18 -12.53 6.36 -30.70
N THR A 19 -11.68 5.55 -30.06
CA THR A 19 -12.18 4.30 -29.43
C THR A 19 -11.67 3.98 -28.02
N SER A 20 -10.78 4.79 -27.43
CA SER A 20 -10.40 4.58 -26.03
C SER A 20 -9.86 5.86 -25.38
N PRO A 21 -10.35 6.26 -24.19
CA PRO A 21 -10.10 7.58 -23.63
C PRO A 21 -8.63 7.85 -23.23
N LEU A 22 -7.82 6.81 -23.04
CA LEU A 22 -6.40 6.95 -22.68
C LEU A 22 -5.45 6.38 -23.75
N ALA A 23 -5.94 6.17 -24.98
CA ALA A 23 -5.14 5.65 -26.08
C ALA A 23 -3.83 6.43 -26.29
N GLY A 24 -2.71 5.72 -26.32
CA GLY A 24 -1.38 6.29 -26.56
C GLY A 24 -0.76 7.04 -25.38
N LEU A 25 -1.43 7.09 -24.22
CA LEU A 25 -0.87 7.67 -23.01
C LEU A 25 0.00 6.65 -22.27
N TYR A 26 1.15 7.12 -21.78
CA TYR A 26 1.99 6.37 -20.86
C TYR A 26 1.75 6.92 -19.45
N VAL A 27 1.40 6.03 -18.51
CA VAL A 27 1.00 6.42 -17.15
C VAL A 27 1.93 5.76 -16.15
N VAL A 28 2.68 6.57 -15.42
CA VAL A 28 3.56 6.09 -14.35
C VAL A 28 2.73 5.78 -13.11
N ILE A 29 2.88 4.57 -12.57
CA ILE A 29 2.26 4.14 -11.31
C ILE A 29 3.33 4.09 -10.24
N THR A 30 3.15 4.91 -9.20
CA THR A 30 4.09 5.04 -8.08
C THR A 30 3.73 4.23 -6.84
N GLN A 31 2.55 3.58 -6.86
CA GLN A 31 2.08 2.71 -5.78
C GLN A 31 2.93 1.44 -5.70
N THR A 32 2.86 0.75 -4.56
CA THR A 32 3.46 -0.58 -4.37
C THR A 32 2.96 -1.55 -5.42
N GLU A 33 3.77 -2.54 -5.79
CA GLU A 33 3.39 -3.54 -6.80
C GLU A 33 2.08 -4.25 -6.46
N GLN A 34 1.87 -4.56 -5.18
CA GLN A 34 0.66 -5.20 -4.67
C GLN A 34 -0.61 -4.37 -4.93
N HIS A 35 -0.54 -3.05 -4.85
CA HIS A 35 -1.69 -2.16 -5.08
C HIS A 35 -1.81 -1.70 -6.55
N ALA A 36 -0.70 -1.70 -7.29
CA ALA A 36 -0.63 -1.19 -8.64
C ALA A 36 -1.31 -2.08 -9.70
N ALA A 37 -1.46 -3.39 -9.44
CA ALA A 37 -1.99 -4.35 -10.41
C ALA A 37 -3.40 -4.00 -10.91
N HIS A 38 -4.31 -3.64 -10.00
CA HIS A 38 -5.68 -3.28 -10.35
C HIS A 38 -5.73 -1.99 -11.19
N LEU A 39 -4.99 -0.96 -10.78
CA LEU A 39 -4.89 0.29 -11.51
C LEU A 39 -4.30 0.08 -12.91
N ALA A 40 -3.24 -0.71 -13.02
CA ALA A 40 -2.62 -1.04 -14.30
C ALA A 40 -3.59 -1.76 -15.25
N HIS A 41 -4.44 -2.65 -14.72
CA HIS A 41 -5.50 -3.29 -15.50
C HIS A 41 -6.49 -2.24 -16.04
N LEU A 42 -7.04 -1.38 -15.17
CA LEU A 42 -8.00 -0.35 -15.55
C LEU A 42 -7.46 0.66 -16.58
N LEU A 43 -6.16 0.93 -16.53
CA LEU A 43 -5.44 1.79 -17.47
C LEU A 43 -5.29 1.09 -18.84
N ARG A 44 -4.90 -0.18 -18.85
CA ARG A 44 -4.81 -0.99 -20.08
C ARG A 44 -6.15 -1.14 -20.77
N ASP A 45 -7.22 -1.39 -20.01
CA ASP A 45 -8.59 -1.47 -20.54
C ASP A 45 -9.04 -0.17 -21.22
N ARG A 46 -8.44 0.96 -20.81
CA ARG A 46 -8.67 2.29 -21.38
C ARG A 46 -7.61 2.70 -22.41
N GLY A 47 -6.75 1.78 -22.85
CA GLY A 47 -5.79 1.99 -23.94
C GLY A 47 -4.50 2.72 -23.53
N ALA A 48 -4.27 2.93 -22.24
CA ALA A 48 -3.00 3.45 -21.73
C ALA A 48 -1.96 2.34 -21.58
N THR A 49 -0.69 2.75 -21.56
CA THR A 49 0.46 1.90 -21.23
C THR A 49 0.94 2.25 -19.82
N PRO A 50 0.68 1.40 -18.81
CA PRO A 50 1.19 1.62 -17.45
C PRO A 50 2.71 1.38 -17.38
N ILE A 51 3.41 2.22 -16.65
CA ILE A 51 4.83 2.06 -16.30
C ILE A 51 4.93 1.96 -14.79
N PHE A 52 5.38 0.83 -14.27
CA PHE A 52 5.56 0.65 -12.83
C PHE A 52 6.85 1.34 -12.37
N TYR A 53 6.71 2.21 -11.37
CA TYR A 53 7.81 2.87 -10.71
C TYR A 53 7.51 3.03 -9.21
N PRO A 54 7.50 1.93 -8.42
CA PRO A 54 7.12 1.97 -7.02
C PRO A 54 8.05 2.92 -6.22
N CYS A 55 7.46 3.91 -5.56
CA CYS A 55 8.20 4.92 -4.77
C CYS A 55 8.06 4.73 -3.25
N ILE A 56 7.19 3.82 -2.82
CA ILE A 56 6.88 3.56 -1.41
C ILE A 56 7.11 2.08 -1.17
N ASP A 57 7.69 1.76 -0.02
CA ASP A 57 7.82 0.41 0.50
C ASP A 57 7.37 0.37 1.96
N PHE A 58 6.83 -0.77 2.39
CA PHE A 58 6.38 -0.99 3.76
C PHE A 58 7.36 -1.93 4.46
N VAL A 59 8.20 -1.36 5.33
CA VAL A 59 9.21 -2.09 6.08
C VAL A 59 8.92 -2.02 7.58
N PRO A 60 9.40 -2.99 8.37
CA PRO A 60 9.31 -2.92 9.83
C PRO A 60 9.94 -1.62 10.37
N PRO A 61 9.39 -1.04 11.46
CA PRO A 61 9.99 0.12 12.10
C PRO A 61 11.37 -0.23 12.67
N GLN A 62 12.24 0.77 12.77
CA GLN A 62 13.57 0.60 13.38
C GLN A 62 13.49 0.24 14.87
N ASP A 63 12.49 0.80 15.56
CA ASP A 63 12.20 0.53 16.95
C ASP A 63 10.81 -0.11 17.05
N ILE A 64 10.80 -1.39 17.42
CA ILE A 64 9.59 -2.18 17.62
C ILE A 64 9.13 -2.17 19.09
N ASP A 65 9.99 -1.75 20.01
CA ASP A 65 9.72 -1.81 21.46
C ASP A 65 8.65 -0.79 21.85
N ALA A 66 8.61 0.35 21.16
CA ALA A 66 7.55 1.33 21.33
C ALA A 66 6.14 0.76 21.03
N LEU A 67 6.03 -0.10 20.01
CA LEU A 67 4.77 -0.77 19.67
C LEU A 67 4.39 -1.81 20.74
N ASP A 68 5.37 -2.55 21.26
CA ASP A 68 5.14 -3.52 22.33
C ASP A 68 4.66 -2.86 23.62
N ALA A 69 5.32 -1.77 24.01
CA ALA A 69 4.91 -1.00 25.18
C ALA A 69 3.49 -0.43 25.01
N ALA A 70 3.17 0.06 23.81
CA ALA A 70 1.82 0.55 23.49
C ALA A 70 0.78 -0.58 23.57
N LEU A 71 1.08 -1.78 23.08
CA LEU A 71 0.21 -2.95 23.19
C LEU A 71 -0.01 -3.35 24.66
N GLN A 72 1.04 -3.35 25.48
CA GLN A 72 0.93 -3.64 26.92
C GLN A 72 0.04 -2.61 27.63
N HIS A 73 0.20 -1.33 27.32
CA HIS A 73 -0.66 -0.27 27.84
C HIS A 73 -2.12 -0.43 27.37
N ALA A 74 -2.33 -0.83 26.12
CA ALA A 74 -3.64 -1.06 25.58
C ALA A 74 -4.38 -2.22 26.30
N VAL A 75 -3.70 -3.33 26.55
CA VAL A 75 -4.23 -4.47 27.33
C VAL A 75 -4.48 -4.10 28.80
N ALA A 76 -3.73 -3.13 29.33
CA ALA A 76 -3.91 -2.59 30.68
C ALA A 76 -4.96 -1.46 30.76
N ASP A 77 -5.85 -1.34 29.77
CA ASP A 77 -6.91 -0.34 29.67
C ASP A 77 -6.41 1.11 29.83
N LYS A 78 -5.21 1.41 29.33
CA LYS A 78 -4.62 2.77 29.38
C LYS A 78 -4.99 3.65 28.18
N PHE A 79 -5.66 3.07 27.19
CA PHE A 79 -6.19 3.78 26.04
C PHE A 79 -7.68 3.48 25.90
N ASP A 80 -8.45 4.46 25.46
CA ASP A 80 -9.87 4.27 25.16
C ASP A 80 -10.11 3.93 23.67
N TRP A 81 -9.14 4.24 22.80
CA TRP A 81 -9.28 4.19 21.35
C TRP A 81 -8.08 3.58 20.65
N LEU A 82 -8.37 2.87 19.55
CA LEU A 82 -7.42 2.39 18.56
C LEU A 82 -7.74 3.02 17.21
N ILE A 83 -6.74 3.66 16.60
CA ILE A 83 -6.85 4.28 15.27
C ILE A 83 -5.93 3.53 14.33
N ILE A 84 -6.47 3.01 13.22
CA ILE A 84 -5.70 2.31 12.20
C ILE A 84 -5.77 3.12 10.89
N PRO A 85 -4.71 3.86 10.52
CA PRO A 85 -4.79 4.87 9.47
C PRO A 85 -4.77 4.29 8.06
N SER A 86 -4.39 3.01 7.90
CA SER A 86 -4.25 2.38 6.59
C SER A 86 -4.31 0.86 6.67
N THR A 87 -4.64 0.21 5.56
CA THR A 87 -4.67 -1.26 5.46
C THR A 87 -3.34 -1.93 5.85
N PRO A 88 -2.16 -1.46 5.37
CA PRO A 88 -0.87 -2.06 5.78
C PRO A 88 -0.59 -1.98 7.29
N SER A 89 -1.19 -1.02 7.98
CA SER A 89 -1.08 -0.90 9.44
C SER A 89 -1.85 -2.01 10.17
N VAL A 90 -2.96 -2.50 9.59
CA VAL A 90 -3.71 -3.65 10.15
C VAL A 90 -2.82 -4.89 10.15
N ASP A 91 -2.20 -5.19 9.01
CA ASP A 91 -1.35 -6.38 8.86
C ASP A 91 -0.13 -6.32 9.80
N SER A 92 0.53 -5.16 9.86
CA SER A 92 1.67 -4.93 10.77
C SER A 92 1.27 -5.11 12.24
N LEU A 93 0.13 -4.56 12.65
CA LEU A 93 -0.37 -4.69 14.02
C LEU A 93 -0.73 -6.14 14.34
N ALA A 94 -1.48 -6.82 13.46
CA ALA A 94 -1.89 -8.20 13.64
C ALA A 94 -0.69 -9.15 13.75
N GLN A 95 0.31 -8.99 12.89
CA GLN A 95 1.56 -9.75 12.97
C GLN A 95 2.26 -9.52 14.31
N ARG A 96 2.35 -8.26 14.76
CA ARG A 96 3.03 -7.96 16.03
C ARG A 96 2.28 -8.52 17.23
N MET A 97 0.96 -8.39 17.26
CA MET A 97 0.11 -8.98 18.31
C MET A 97 0.28 -10.50 18.39
N ALA A 98 0.29 -11.19 17.26
CA ALA A 98 0.49 -12.63 17.21
C ALA A 98 1.86 -13.04 17.81
N LEU A 99 2.92 -12.29 17.51
CA LEU A 99 4.25 -12.52 18.09
C LEU A 99 4.30 -12.25 19.61
N ALA A 100 3.48 -11.31 20.09
CA ALA A 100 3.32 -11.01 21.52
C ALA A 100 2.37 -11.98 22.25
N GLY A 101 1.79 -12.96 21.53
CA GLY A 101 0.80 -13.89 22.09
C GLY A 101 -0.57 -13.25 22.36
N LEU A 102 -0.84 -12.10 21.75
CA LEU A 102 -2.09 -11.35 21.88
C LEU A 102 -3.04 -11.66 20.72
N THR A 103 -4.32 -11.55 20.99
CA THR A 103 -5.43 -11.71 20.07
C THR A 103 -6.31 -10.46 20.06
N GLY A 104 -7.24 -10.35 19.11
CA GLY A 104 -8.17 -9.22 19.08
C GLY A 104 -9.02 -9.09 20.34
N SER A 105 -9.25 -10.19 21.07
CA SER A 105 -9.99 -10.18 22.34
C SER A 105 -9.23 -9.46 23.46
N ASP A 106 -7.90 -9.44 23.43
CA ASP A 106 -7.08 -8.73 24.41
C ASP A 106 -7.17 -7.22 24.26
N LEU A 107 -7.66 -6.73 23.10
CA LEU A 107 -7.91 -5.31 22.83
C LEU A 107 -9.41 -4.96 22.82
N ALA A 108 -10.28 -5.85 23.32
CA ALA A 108 -11.74 -5.67 23.24
C ALA A 108 -12.27 -4.44 24.03
N GLY A 109 -11.49 -3.91 24.97
CA GLY A 109 -11.80 -2.66 25.69
C GLY A 109 -11.62 -1.40 24.84
N LEU A 110 -10.89 -1.48 23.72
CA LEU A 110 -10.65 -0.34 22.85
C LEU A 110 -11.80 -0.10 21.88
N ARG A 111 -12.10 1.18 21.67
CA ARG A 111 -12.99 1.62 20.60
C ARG A 111 -12.18 1.79 19.33
N VAL A 112 -12.63 1.22 18.21
CA VAL A 112 -11.99 1.39 16.90
C VAL A 112 -12.66 2.56 16.18
N ALA A 113 -11.85 3.48 15.64
CA ALA A 113 -12.30 4.64 14.86
C ALA A 113 -12.17 4.43 13.34
#